data_AF-A0A9P1MUG8-F1
#
_entry.id   AF-A0A9P1MUG8-F1
#
_cell.length_a   1.000
_cell.length_b   1.000
_cell.length_c   1.000
_cell.angle_alpha   90.00
_cell.angle_beta   90.00
_cell.angle_gamma   90.00
#
_symmetry.space_group_name_H-M   'P 1'
#
loop_
_entity.id
_entity.type
_entity.pdbx_description
1 polymer ?
#
loop_
_entity_poly.entity_id
_entity_poly.type
_entity_poly.pdbx_seq_one_letter_code
_entity_poly.pdbx_strand_id
1 'polypeptide(L)'
;MLDIDKNGYLSRNELAVLLRTMKAEPTRDEVDFIFNELDVDKAGSIKKETFIKYMISPVIQTMPLCELESLFVKFDSDGDGAITEDEMIELLRKVNDCRDTKPPHELFLEHDGRITFMEFIKFIQG
;
A
#
# COMPACT_ATOMS: atom_id res chain seq x y z
N MET A 1 -2.47 -6.95 14.61
CA MET A 1 -3.94 -6.83 14.68
C MET A 1 -4.49 -6.96 13.26
N LEU A 2 -4.39 -8.15 12.65
CA LEU A 2 -4.79 -8.35 11.24
C LEU A 2 -6.15 -9.05 11.13
N ASP A 3 -6.53 -9.77 12.17
CA ASP A 3 -7.68 -10.66 12.23
C ASP A 3 -8.44 -10.22 13.49
N ILE A 4 -9.58 -9.56 13.28
CA ILE A 4 -10.30 -8.79 14.31
C ILE A 4 -11.13 -9.75 15.16
N ASP A 5 -11.77 -10.71 14.52
CA ASP A 5 -12.54 -11.76 15.18
C ASP A 5 -11.67 -12.93 15.67
N LYS A 6 -10.37 -12.95 15.30
CA LYS A 6 -9.35 -13.93 15.69
C LYS A 6 -9.62 -15.33 15.14
N ASN A 7 -10.29 -15.44 14.00
CA ASN A 7 -10.65 -16.72 13.39
C ASN A 7 -9.52 -17.36 12.54
N GLY A 8 -8.43 -16.64 12.29
CA GLY A 8 -7.27 -17.04 11.47
C GLY A 8 -7.38 -16.68 9.98
N TYR A 9 -8.48 -16.06 9.58
CA TYR A 9 -8.84 -15.67 8.22
C TYR A 9 -9.16 -14.17 8.18
N LEU A 10 -9.20 -13.64 6.96
CA LEU A 10 -9.51 -12.26 6.66
C LEU A 10 -10.76 -12.27 5.79
N SER A 11 -11.87 -11.79 6.35
CA SER A 11 -13.03 -11.42 5.55
C SER A 11 -12.72 -10.18 4.71
N ARG A 12 -13.56 -9.91 3.70
CA ARG A 12 -13.42 -8.71 2.84
C ARG A 12 -13.42 -7.40 3.64
N ASN A 13 -14.23 -7.35 4.70
CA ASN A 13 -14.28 -6.20 5.59
C ASN A 13 -13.03 -6.10 6.45
N GLU A 14 -12.53 -7.23 6.96
CA GLU A 14 -11.27 -7.23 7.73
C GLU A 14 -10.07 -6.89 6.86
N LEU A 15 -10.06 -7.29 5.59
CA LEU A 15 -9.04 -6.87 4.63
C LEU A 15 -9.09 -5.35 4.41
N ALA A 16 -10.28 -4.77 4.21
CA ALA A 16 -10.44 -3.33 4.08
C ALA A 16 -10.04 -2.58 5.37
N VAL A 17 -10.44 -3.07 6.53
CA VAL A 17 -10.07 -2.48 7.82
C VAL A 17 -8.57 -2.65 8.08
N LEU A 18 -7.97 -3.76 7.67
CA LEU A 18 -6.54 -4.02 7.79
C LEU A 18 -5.75 -3.02 6.95
N LEU A 19 -6.16 -2.80 5.70
CA LEU A 19 -5.55 -1.80 4.82
C LEU A 19 -5.76 -0.38 5.37
N ARG A 20 -6.93 -0.06 5.92
CA ARG A 20 -7.19 1.21 6.63
C ARG A 20 -6.42 1.37 7.93
N THR A 21 -6.20 0.27 8.65
CA THR A 21 -5.37 0.25 9.86
C THR A 21 -3.91 0.46 9.50
N MET A 22 -3.51 0.06 8.29
CA MET A 22 -2.22 0.39 7.68
C MET A 22 -2.20 1.80 7.06
N LYS A 23 -3.15 2.66 7.45
CA LYS A 23 -3.33 4.04 6.94
C LYS A 23 -3.46 4.17 5.42
N ALA A 24 -3.77 3.09 4.71
CA ALA A 24 -4.19 3.18 3.31
C ALA A 24 -5.70 3.42 3.25
N GLU A 25 -6.18 4.22 2.29
CA GLU A 25 -7.61 4.32 1.98
C GLU A 25 -7.93 3.55 0.70
N PRO A 26 -7.93 2.19 0.72
CA PRO A 26 -8.19 1.44 -0.49
C PRO A 26 -9.63 1.66 -0.92
N THR A 27 -9.79 1.82 -2.23
CA THR A 27 -11.09 1.79 -2.88
C THR A 27 -11.70 0.41 -2.76
N ARG A 28 -13.02 0.35 -2.93
CA ARG A 28 -13.75 -0.92 -2.87
C ARG A 28 -13.27 -1.90 -3.96
N ASP A 29 -12.94 -1.38 -5.14
CA ASP A 29 -12.46 -2.16 -6.26
C ASP A 29 -11.07 -2.76 -6.00
N GLU A 30 -10.18 -2.03 -5.32
CA GLU A 30 -8.86 -2.56 -4.93
C GLU A 30 -8.97 -3.65 -3.87
N VAL A 31 -9.82 -3.45 -2.86
CA VAL A 31 -10.09 -4.51 -1.87
C VAL A 31 -10.67 -5.73 -2.58
N ASP A 32 -11.61 -5.54 -3.49
CA ASP A 32 -12.24 -6.64 -4.24
C ASP A 32 -11.24 -7.37 -5.13
N PHE A 33 -10.32 -6.64 -5.78
CA PHE A 33 -9.26 -7.22 -6.59
C PHE A 33 -8.34 -8.11 -5.76
N ILE A 34 -7.75 -7.58 -4.68
CA ILE A 34 -6.87 -8.34 -3.77
C ILE A 34 -7.62 -9.53 -3.19
N PHE A 35 -8.90 -9.32 -2.84
CA PHE A 35 -9.71 -10.36 -2.25
C PHE A 35 -9.93 -11.52 -3.22
N ASN A 36 -10.32 -11.21 -4.46
CA ASN A 36 -10.60 -12.21 -5.48
C ASN A 36 -9.34 -12.95 -5.95
N GLU A 37 -8.18 -12.28 -5.94
CA GLU A 37 -6.89 -12.91 -6.26
C GLU A 37 -6.45 -13.92 -5.19
N LEU A 38 -6.79 -13.67 -3.92
CA LEU A 38 -6.35 -14.49 -2.79
C LEU A 38 -7.38 -15.52 -2.31
N ASP A 39 -8.67 -15.28 -2.51
CA ASP A 39 -9.78 -16.20 -2.22
C ASP A 39 -10.02 -17.15 -3.40
N VAL A 40 -8.97 -17.87 -3.81
CA VAL A 40 -8.96 -18.73 -5.01
C VAL A 40 -10.00 -19.85 -4.92
N ASP A 41 -10.27 -20.33 -3.71
CA ASP A 41 -11.27 -21.35 -3.40
C ASP A 41 -12.69 -20.79 -3.22
N LYS A 42 -12.86 -19.46 -3.33
CA LYS A 42 -14.14 -18.75 -3.14
C LYS A 42 -14.79 -19.09 -1.80
N ALA A 43 -13.97 -19.25 -0.76
CA ALA A 43 -14.43 -19.51 0.60
C ALA A 43 -15.10 -18.27 1.22
N GLY A 44 -14.93 -17.09 0.61
CA GLY A 44 -15.38 -15.83 1.19
C GLY A 44 -14.50 -15.36 2.34
N SER A 45 -13.29 -15.92 2.46
CA SER A 45 -12.32 -15.56 3.49
C SER A 45 -10.91 -15.99 3.11
N ILE A 46 -9.91 -15.17 3.37
CA ILE A 46 -8.51 -15.44 3.00
C ILE A 46 -7.75 -15.86 4.24
N LYS A 47 -6.99 -16.95 4.18
CA LYS A 47 -6.08 -17.29 5.29
C LYS A 47 -5.09 -16.15 5.50
N LYS A 48 -4.97 -15.67 6.73
CA LYS A 48 -4.04 -14.59 7.07
C LYS A 48 -2.61 -14.89 6.62
N GLU A 49 -2.18 -16.14 6.72
CA GLU A 49 -0.87 -16.60 6.23
C GLU A 49 -0.72 -16.47 4.72
N THR A 50 -1.80 -16.68 3.95
CA THR A 50 -1.81 -16.50 2.49
C THR A 50 -1.67 -15.03 2.15
N PHE A 51 -2.40 -14.14 2.83
CA PHE A 51 -2.23 -12.71 2.67
C PHE A 51 -0.80 -12.27 3.01
N ILE A 52 -0.26 -12.73 4.14
CA ILE A 52 1.13 -12.44 4.54
C ILE A 52 2.13 -12.99 3.50
N LYS A 53 1.93 -14.20 2.97
CA LYS A 53 2.78 -14.78 1.92
C LYS A 53 2.68 -14.03 0.60
N TYR A 54 1.50 -13.55 0.23
CA TYR A 54 1.32 -12.69 -0.93
C TYR A 54 2.13 -11.40 -0.77
N MET A 55 2.10 -10.79 0.42
CA MET A 55 2.88 -9.59 0.75
C MET A 55 4.39 -9.83 0.89
N ILE A 56 4.83 -11.07 1.16
CA ILE A 56 6.25 -11.43 1.43
C ILE A 56 6.87 -12.25 0.28
N SER A 57 6.10 -12.61 -0.76
CA SER A 57 6.60 -13.40 -1.89
C SER A 57 7.80 -12.70 -2.53
N PRO A 58 8.86 -13.43 -2.95
CA PRO A 58 10.07 -12.84 -3.54
C PRO A 58 9.86 -12.13 -4.88
N VAL A 59 8.65 -12.19 -5.46
CA VAL A 59 8.21 -11.31 -6.55
C VAL A 59 7.96 -9.87 -6.06
N ILE A 60 7.84 -9.67 -4.74
CA ILE A 60 7.46 -8.46 -4.00
C ILE A 60 8.49 -8.23 -2.87
N GLN A 61 9.81 -8.30 -3.13
CA GLN A 61 10.83 -8.13 -2.09
C GLN A 61 11.89 -7.07 -2.38
N THR A 62 11.84 -5.99 -1.60
CA THR A 62 13.04 -5.36 -1.00
C THR A 62 12.81 -4.83 0.42
N MET A 63 11.57 -4.65 0.91
CA MET A 63 11.29 -4.15 2.27
C MET A 63 10.06 -4.81 2.92
N PRO A 64 10.05 -5.09 4.24
CA PRO A 64 8.88 -5.59 4.95
C PRO A 64 7.73 -4.57 4.96
N LEU A 65 6.49 -5.04 4.94
CA LEU A 65 5.29 -4.19 4.85
C LEU A 65 5.24 -3.09 5.91
N CYS A 66 5.64 -3.39 7.15
CA CYS A 66 5.68 -2.39 8.21
C CYS A 66 6.66 -1.24 7.94
N GLU A 67 7.75 -1.50 7.20
CA GLU A 67 8.68 -0.46 6.78
C GLU A 67 8.17 0.29 5.54
N LEU A 68 7.52 -0.40 4.60
CA LEU A 68 6.85 0.25 3.46
C LEU A 68 5.72 1.17 3.91
N GLU A 69 4.92 0.74 4.89
CA GLU A 69 3.89 1.54 5.54
C GLU A 69 4.51 2.73 6.28
N SER A 70 5.59 2.50 7.05
CA SER A 70 6.30 3.57 7.74
C SER A 70 6.94 4.57 6.78
N LEU A 71 7.32 4.14 5.58
CA LEU A 71 7.77 5.02 4.51
C LEU A 71 6.58 5.77 3.91
N PHE A 72 5.53 5.07 3.48
CA PHE A 72 4.35 5.67 2.87
C PHE A 72 3.74 6.75 3.77
N VAL A 73 3.55 6.48 5.06
CA VAL A 73 3.04 7.43 6.07
C VAL A 73 3.99 8.61 6.31
N LYS A 74 5.28 8.49 5.96
CA LYS A 74 6.18 9.66 5.96
C LYS A 74 5.98 10.50 4.70
N PHE A 75 5.71 9.88 3.55
CA PHE A 75 5.49 10.57 2.27
C PHE A 75 4.12 11.25 2.25
N ASP A 76 3.05 10.51 2.56
CA ASP A 76 1.67 10.98 2.71
C ASP A 76 1.54 11.83 3.99
N SER A 77 1.62 13.15 3.82
CA SER A 77 1.70 14.12 4.91
C SER A 77 0.34 14.54 5.43
N ASP A 78 -0.68 14.57 4.57
CA ASP A 78 -2.06 14.86 4.96
C ASP A 78 -2.85 13.61 5.39
N GLY A 79 -2.33 12.42 5.10
CA GLY A 79 -2.91 11.14 5.50
C GLY A 79 -4.13 10.76 4.68
N ASP A 80 -4.28 11.29 3.46
CA ASP A 80 -5.41 11.01 2.58
C ASP A 80 -5.29 9.66 1.84
N GLY A 81 -4.20 8.92 2.09
CA GLY A 81 -3.97 7.60 1.54
C GLY A 81 -3.37 7.62 0.14
N ALA A 82 -2.97 8.79 -0.37
CA ALA A 82 -2.26 8.96 -1.62
C ALA A 82 -1.11 9.97 -1.47
N ILE A 83 -0.01 9.74 -2.18
CA ILE A 83 1.12 10.68 -2.19
C ILE A 83 0.97 11.58 -3.40
N THR A 84 0.83 12.87 -3.16
CA THR A 84 0.85 13.88 -4.23
C THR A 84 2.27 14.26 -4.65
N GLU A 85 2.40 14.91 -5.81
CA GLU A 85 3.70 15.39 -6.30
C GLU A 85 4.36 16.35 -5.29
N ASP A 86 3.57 17.24 -4.68
CA ASP A 86 4.02 18.20 -3.67
C ASP A 86 4.53 17.51 -2.40
N GLU A 87 3.84 16.49 -1.92
CA GLU A 87 4.23 15.71 -0.73
C GLU A 87 5.53 14.92 -0.96
N MET A 88 5.69 14.35 -2.16
CA MET A 88 6.92 13.68 -2.52
C MET A 88 8.09 14.66 -2.63
N ILE A 89 7.89 15.86 -3.17
CA ILE A 89 8.89 16.94 -3.21
C ILE A 89 9.28 17.36 -1.79
N GLU A 90 8.31 17.55 -0.89
CA GLU A 90 8.55 17.98 0.47
C GLU A 90 9.43 16.97 1.22
N LEU A 91 9.16 15.68 1.07
CA LEU A 91 9.98 14.64 1.64
C LEU A 91 11.37 14.51 1.00
N LEU A 92 11.46 14.56 -0.33
CA LEU A 92 12.76 14.49 -1.02
C LEU A 92 13.68 15.66 -0.64
N ARG A 93 13.12 16.84 -0.37
CA ARG A 93 13.86 17.98 0.17
C ARG A 93 14.35 17.75 1.60
N LYS A 94 13.52 17.15 2.46
CA LYS A 94 13.88 16.82 3.85
C LYS A 94 14.95 15.72 3.95
N VAL A 95 14.95 14.76 3.02
CA VAL A 95 15.85 13.59 3.06
C VAL A 95 17.19 13.86 2.39
N ASN A 96 17.24 14.58 1.26
CA ASN A 96 18.45 14.65 0.44
C ASN A 96 19.25 15.96 0.58
N ASP A 97 18.79 16.93 1.37
CA ASP A 97 19.37 18.30 1.50
C ASP A 97 19.72 18.94 0.13
N CYS A 98 19.00 18.52 -0.91
CA CYS A 98 19.22 18.90 -2.30
C CYS A 98 17.96 19.61 -2.78
N ARG A 99 18.11 20.88 -3.16
CA ARG A 99 16.98 21.72 -3.59
C ARG A 99 16.44 21.39 -4.98
N ASP A 100 17.21 20.65 -5.76
CA ASP A 100 16.91 20.27 -7.16
C ASP A 100 16.36 18.84 -7.31
N THR A 101 16.03 18.15 -6.21
CA THR A 101 15.32 16.87 -6.30
C THR A 101 13.93 17.09 -6.90
N LYS A 102 13.75 16.60 -8.13
CA LYS A 102 12.45 16.54 -8.79
C LYS A 102 11.91 15.11 -8.69
N PRO A 103 10.63 14.94 -8.35
CA PRO A 103 9.99 13.64 -8.43
C PRO A 103 10.03 13.15 -9.89
N PRO A 104 10.14 11.84 -10.12
CA PRO A 104 9.99 11.29 -11.46
C PRO A 104 8.56 11.55 -11.93
N HIS A 105 8.39 12.55 -12.80
CA HIS A 105 7.09 13.03 -13.27
C HIS A 105 6.24 11.90 -13.89
N GLU A 106 6.90 10.89 -14.46
CA GLU A 106 6.30 9.69 -15.05
C GLU A 106 5.46 8.88 -14.04
N LEU A 107 5.76 8.93 -12.74
CA LEU A 107 5.03 8.20 -11.70
C LEU A 107 3.68 8.83 -11.34
N PHE A 108 3.50 10.11 -11.64
CA PHE A 108 2.27 10.86 -11.35
C PHE A 108 1.40 11.03 -12.60
N LEU A 109 1.91 10.65 -13.78
CA LEU A 109 1.21 10.79 -15.06
C LEU A 109 0.23 9.65 -15.32
N GLU A 110 0.37 8.52 -14.63
CA GLU A 110 -0.64 7.47 -14.66
C GLU A 110 -1.81 7.89 -13.77
N HIS A 111 -2.89 8.29 -14.44
CA HIS A 111 -4.27 8.37 -13.94
C HIS A 111 -4.77 9.58 -13.14
N ASP A 112 -4.03 10.22 -12.24
CA ASP A 112 -4.62 11.36 -11.49
C ASP A 112 -3.65 12.36 -10.83
N GLY A 113 -2.34 12.20 -11.03
CA GLY A 113 -1.36 13.06 -10.34
C GLY A 113 -1.09 12.64 -8.90
N ARG A 114 -1.55 11.45 -8.48
CA ARG A 114 -1.39 10.91 -7.14
C ARG A 114 -0.83 9.49 -7.22
N ILE A 115 -0.10 9.09 -6.17
CA ILE A 115 0.46 7.75 -6.05
C ILE A 115 -0.25 7.07 -4.88
N THR A 116 -1.10 6.11 -5.18
CA THR A 116 -1.73 5.24 -4.18
C THR A 116 -0.70 4.34 -3.52
N PHE A 117 -1.05 3.75 -2.37
CA PHE A 117 -0.19 2.76 -1.70
C PHE A 117 0.24 1.61 -2.64
N MET A 118 -0.64 1.19 -3.55
CA MET A 118 -0.33 0.13 -4.52
C MET A 118 0.66 0.57 -5.58
N GLU A 119 0.54 1.80 -6.08
CA GLU A 119 1.51 2.37 -7.03
C GLU A 119 2.85 2.65 -6.35
N PHE A 120 2.83 3.09 -5.10
CA PHE A 120 4.05 3.25 -4.30
C PHE A 120 4.78 1.92 -4.10
N ILE A 121 4.04 0.85 -3.81
CA ILE A 121 4.60 -0.52 -3.71
C ILE A 121 5.21 -0.94 -5.04
N LYS A 122 4.48 -0.78 -6.16
CA LYS A 122 5.00 -1.10 -7.50
C LYS A 122 6.26 -0.30 -7.84
N PHE A 123 6.27 1.00 -7.52
CA PHE A 123 7.41 1.87 -7.76
C PHE A 123 8.67 1.48 -6.96
N ILE A 124 8.53 1.19 -5.68
CA ILE A 124 9.65 0.76 -4.81
C ILE A 124 10.19 -0.62 -5.26
N GLN A 125 9.36 -1.42 -5.94
CA GLN A 125 9.66 -2.80 -6.31
C GLN A 125 10.21 -2.96 -7.73
N GLY A 126 10.04 -1.96 -8.60
CA GLY A 126 10.56 -1.95 -9.97
C GLY A 126 9.58 -2.49 -11.00
#